data_AF-A0A7S3PQS0-F1
#
_entry.id   AF-A0A7S3PQS0-F1
#
_cell.length_a   1.000
_cell.length_b   1.000
_cell.length_c   1.000
_cell.angle_alpha   90.00
_cell.angle_beta   90.00
_cell.angle_gamma   90.00
#
_symmetry.space_group_name_H-M   'P 1'
#
loop_
_entity.id
_entity.type
_entity.pdbx_description
1 polymer ?
#
loop_
_entity_poly.entity_id
_entity_poly.type
_entity_poly.pdbx_seq_one_letter_code
_entity_poly.pdbx_strand_id
1 'polypeptide(L)'
;GIMNSLDKDRDGMLTLEEFRSAFRDPTEEELKWFSTQNVIDFTELVIPPKPMKELYERDSDKGKKKVEFKKSAVRNFKIKVKEVSHFSKVWSSQGSMSKMNVSVWAGELESSLLKQNRIKICLGHYAHPKFAKPGHKSLFSSSSHSSLLSVDLEKKFTLEIKDTEHWGIGGYGENMLPVLNKIMPHPVRFKQVWSQQHGGSPFYAWKPVPPSPNFVTLGMLATTIDEPPSVTSIRCVPRHWCVKSELSPIKLWQDAGASGGKPGSIWVVNSLRTLVAAEGHGEPQEKFFDLMKTVYILDDKDIDAISSAPKHTTAGGIGGTPVKSAATIAASASASASAPRP
;
A
#
# COMPACT_ATOMS: atom_id res chain seq x y z
N GLY A 1 -4.82 -39.48 26.85
CA GLY A 1 -5.32 -38.11 26.65
C GLY A 1 -6.10 -37.71 27.88
N ILE A 2 -5.98 -36.45 28.31
CA ILE A 2 -6.59 -35.90 29.56
C ILE A 2 -8.10 -36.19 29.66
N MET A 3 -8.79 -36.37 28.52
CA MET A 3 -10.20 -36.71 28.45
C MET A 3 -10.53 -38.10 29.03
N ASN A 4 -9.72 -39.13 28.76
CA ASN A 4 -9.93 -40.50 29.26
C ASN A 4 -9.67 -40.66 30.77
N SER A 5 -9.03 -39.67 31.41
CA SER A 5 -8.79 -39.68 32.86
C SER A 5 -9.87 -38.94 33.65
N LEU A 6 -10.71 -38.17 32.97
CA LEU A 6 -11.76 -37.35 33.59
C LEU A 6 -13.15 -37.97 33.42
N ASP A 7 -13.37 -38.63 32.28
CA ASP A 7 -14.55 -39.42 31.97
C ASP A 7 -14.48 -40.76 32.74
N LYS A 8 -15.19 -40.85 33.86
CA LYS A 8 -15.09 -42.01 34.78
C LYS A 8 -15.98 -43.16 34.34
N ASP A 9 -17.10 -42.89 33.69
CA ASP A 9 -18.03 -43.91 33.22
C ASP A 9 -17.73 -44.37 31.78
N ARG A 10 -16.80 -43.70 31.10
CA ARG A 10 -16.28 -44.02 29.75
C ARG A 10 -17.36 -43.98 28.68
N ASP A 11 -18.33 -43.10 28.84
CA ASP A 11 -19.38 -42.88 27.86
C ASP A 11 -18.95 -41.94 26.71
N GLY A 12 -17.76 -41.33 26.82
CA GLY A 12 -17.18 -40.42 25.84
C GLY A 12 -17.64 -38.97 26.00
N MET A 13 -18.41 -38.67 27.05
CA MET A 13 -18.92 -37.35 27.40
C MET A 13 -18.44 -36.97 28.81
N LEU A 14 -18.28 -35.68 29.09
CA LEU A 14 -17.89 -35.21 30.42
C LEU A 14 -19.07 -34.54 31.09
N THR A 15 -19.49 -35.09 32.23
CA THR A 15 -20.52 -34.45 33.05
C THR A 15 -19.96 -33.22 33.77
N LEU A 16 -20.86 -32.29 34.13
CA LEU A 16 -20.48 -31.07 34.88
C LEU A 16 -19.84 -31.41 36.23
N GLU A 17 -20.19 -32.55 36.81
CA GLU A 17 -19.68 -33.04 38.10
C GLU A 17 -18.27 -33.62 37.97
N GLU A 18 -18.00 -34.43 36.94
CA GLU A 18 -16.66 -34.92 36.62
C GLU A 18 -15.70 -33.78 36.29
N PHE A 19 -16.18 -32.80 35.51
CA PHE A 19 -15.44 -31.58 35.20
C PHE A 19 -15.09 -30.78 36.46
N ARG A 20 -16.03 -30.62 37.40
CA ARG A 20 -15.79 -29.90 38.67
C ARG A 20 -14.81 -30.64 39.57
N SER A 21 -14.85 -31.97 39.61
CA SER A 21 -13.97 -32.79 40.45
C SER A 21 -12.48 -32.69 40.06
N ALA A 22 -12.20 -32.28 38.82
CA ALA A 22 -10.83 -32.00 38.36
C ALA A 22 -10.25 -30.71 38.94
N PHE A 23 -11.09 -29.86 39.54
CA PHE A 23 -10.74 -28.51 39.97
C PHE A 23 -11.35 -28.17 41.35
N ARG A 24 -11.00 -28.88 42.43
CA ARG A 24 -10.84 -28.41 43.85
C ARG A 24 -10.77 -29.56 44.87
N ASP A 25 -10.10 -29.48 46.03
CA ASP A 25 -9.84 -28.31 46.89
C ASP A 25 -8.36 -28.09 47.31
N PRO A 26 -7.91 -26.83 47.42
CA PRO A 26 -6.70 -26.44 48.15
C PRO A 26 -6.86 -26.59 49.68
N THR A 27 -5.75 -26.73 50.39
CA THR A 27 -5.71 -26.93 51.84
C THR A 27 -6.24 -25.72 52.63
N GLU A 28 -6.70 -25.96 53.87
CA GLU A 28 -7.28 -24.94 54.77
C GLU A 28 -6.41 -23.68 54.99
N GLU A 29 -5.11 -23.77 54.74
CA GLU A 29 -4.17 -22.65 54.87
C GLU A 29 -4.29 -21.64 53.72
N GLU A 30 -4.61 -22.08 52.50
CA GLU A 30 -4.82 -21.19 51.35
C GLU A 30 -6.15 -20.43 51.46
N LEU A 31 -7.15 -21.00 52.13
CA LEU A 31 -8.47 -20.39 52.35
C LEU A 31 -8.43 -19.11 53.20
N LYS A 32 -7.45 -18.95 54.11
CA LYS A 32 -7.34 -17.74 54.95
C LYS A 32 -6.83 -16.50 54.21
N TRP A 33 -6.08 -16.67 53.13
CA TRP A 33 -5.60 -15.53 52.33
C TRP A 33 -6.68 -15.00 51.38
N PHE A 34 -7.56 -15.86 50.88
CA PHE A 34 -8.60 -15.46 49.91
C PHE A 34 -9.88 -14.90 50.54
N SER A 35 -10.11 -15.08 51.86
CA SER A 35 -11.37 -14.68 52.49
C SER A 35 -11.47 -13.19 52.87
N THR A 36 -10.45 -12.36 52.59
CA THR A 36 -10.45 -10.93 52.93
C THR A 36 -10.71 -9.98 51.76
N GLN A 37 -11.06 -10.48 50.57
CA GLN A 37 -11.52 -9.61 49.47
C GLN A 37 -12.81 -10.14 48.83
N ASN A 38 -13.92 -9.53 49.24
CA ASN A 38 -15.23 -9.45 48.56
C ASN A 38 -15.62 -10.65 47.68
N VAL A 39 -16.24 -11.65 48.31
CA VAL A 39 -17.07 -12.63 47.58
C VAL A 39 -18.29 -11.89 47.04
N ILE A 40 -18.28 -11.62 45.73
CA ILE A 40 -19.41 -11.01 45.02
C ILE A 40 -20.49 -12.09 44.86
N ASP A 41 -21.69 -11.82 45.37
CA ASP A 41 -22.86 -12.64 45.12
C ASP A 41 -23.27 -12.53 43.64
N PHE A 42 -23.20 -13.64 42.91
CA PHE A 42 -23.51 -13.68 41.48
C PHE A 42 -25.02 -13.70 41.18
N THR A 43 -25.87 -13.86 42.20
CA THR A 43 -27.32 -13.86 42.00
C THR A 43 -27.89 -12.44 41.82
N GLU A 44 -27.18 -11.41 42.27
CA GLU A 44 -27.54 -9.98 42.08
C GLU A 44 -26.64 -9.25 41.06
N LEU A 45 -25.68 -9.95 40.43
CA LEU A 45 -24.76 -9.35 39.47
C LEU A 45 -25.44 -9.08 38.12
N VAL A 46 -26.11 -7.94 38.00
CA VAL A 46 -26.57 -7.40 36.72
C VAL A 46 -25.35 -6.91 35.94
N ILE A 47 -24.80 -7.75 35.06
CA ILE A 47 -23.76 -7.35 34.13
C ILE A 47 -24.42 -6.50 33.04
N PRO A 48 -24.22 -5.17 32.99
CA PRO A 48 -24.74 -4.38 31.89
C PRO A 48 -24.08 -4.91 30.60
N PRO A 49 -24.85 -5.13 29.52
CA PRO A 49 -24.30 -5.65 28.28
C PRO A 49 -23.14 -4.75 27.84
N LYS A 50 -21.93 -5.32 27.83
CA LYS A 50 -20.73 -4.61 27.41
C LYS A 50 -20.91 -4.29 25.93
N PRO A 51 -20.88 -3.01 25.52
CA PRO A 51 -21.17 -2.66 24.14
C PRO A 51 -20.14 -3.31 23.22
N MET A 52 -20.61 -4.26 22.41
CA MET A 52 -19.81 -4.92 21.40
C MET A 52 -19.56 -3.90 20.29
N LYS A 53 -18.32 -3.44 20.15
CA LYS A 53 -17.94 -2.31 19.29
C LYS A 53 -18.47 -2.44 17.84
N GLU A 54 -18.52 -3.66 17.34
CA GLU A 54 -18.97 -4.03 15.99
C GLU A 54 -20.48 -3.84 15.75
N LEU A 55 -21.32 -3.91 16.79
CA LEU A 55 -22.77 -3.69 16.69
C LEU A 55 -23.12 -2.20 16.67
N TYR A 56 -22.40 -1.36 17.42
CA TYR A 56 -22.59 0.10 17.42
C TYR A 56 -21.97 0.79 16.20
N GLU A 57 -20.96 0.17 15.56
CA GLU A 57 -20.47 0.62 14.25
C GLU A 57 -21.55 0.46 13.16
N ARG A 58 -22.40 -0.58 13.23
CA ARG A 58 -23.54 -0.75 12.30
C ARG A 58 -24.70 0.22 12.56
N ASP A 59 -24.96 0.61 13.81
CA ASP A 59 -26.05 1.53 14.15
C ASP A 59 -25.66 3.01 14.07
N SER A 60 -24.37 3.34 14.21
CA SER A 60 -23.87 4.73 14.04
C SER A 60 -23.95 5.26 12.60
N ASP A 61 -24.25 4.39 11.63
CA ASP A 61 -24.43 4.74 10.22
C ASP A 61 -25.91 4.96 9.83
N LYS A 62 -26.86 4.60 10.69
CA LYS A 62 -28.32 4.73 10.41
C LYS A 62 -28.85 6.16 10.42
N GLY A 63 -28.01 7.18 10.65
CA GLY A 63 -28.42 8.58 10.71
C GLY A 63 -27.50 9.59 10.04
N LYS A 64 -26.32 9.18 9.53
CA LYS A 64 -25.44 10.10 8.81
C LYS A 64 -25.91 10.17 7.36
N LYS A 65 -26.58 11.28 7.00
CA LYS A 65 -26.85 11.61 5.59
C LYS A 65 -25.54 11.46 4.82
N LYS A 66 -25.47 10.49 3.92
CA LYS A 66 -24.34 10.31 3.01
C LYS A 66 -24.25 11.56 2.15
N VAL A 67 -23.29 12.43 2.45
CA VAL A 67 -23.09 13.67 1.68
C VAL A 67 -22.68 13.29 0.27
N GLU A 68 -23.53 13.65 -0.68
CA GLU A 68 -23.32 13.36 -2.09
C GLU A 68 -22.23 14.27 -2.66
N PHE A 69 -21.43 13.73 -3.58
CA PHE A 69 -20.38 14.49 -4.26
C PHE A 69 -20.97 15.62 -5.09
N LYS A 70 -20.53 16.87 -4.83
CA LYS A 70 -20.86 18.05 -5.63
C LYS A 70 -19.65 18.45 -6.49
N LYS A 71 -19.83 18.52 -7.81
CA LYS A 71 -18.75 18.85 -8.75
C LYS A 71 -18.09 20.19 -8.44
N SER A 72 -18.87 21.22 -8.12
CA SER A 72 -18.34 22.57 -7.79
C SER A 72 -17.49 22.61 -6.52
N ALA A 73 -17.68 21.67 -5.57
CA ALA A 73 -16.95 21.67 -4.32
C ALA A 73 -15.45 21.42 -4.50
N VAL A 74 -15.02 20.85 -5.63
CA VAL A 74 -13.60 20.57 -5.88
C VAL A 74 -12.74 21.83 -5.91
N ARG A 75 -13.31 22.97 -6.34
CA ARG A 75 -12.62 24.27 -6.42
C ARG A 75 -12.10 24.76 -5.07
N ASN A 76 -12.62 24.20 -3.99
CA ASN A 76 -12.28 24.54 -2.61
C ASN A 76 -11.13 23.67 -2.07
N PHE A 77 -10.51 22.85 -2.90
CA PHE A 77 -9.43 21.96 -2.49
C PHE A 77 -8.14 22.27 -3.23
N LYS A 78 -7.06 22.30 -2.44
CA LYS A 78 -5.71 22.44 -2.94
C LYS A 78 -4.90 21.23 -2.54
N ILE A 79 -4.22 20.63 -3.51
CA ILE A 79 -3.33 19.49 -3.28
C ILE A 79 -1.89 19.97 -3.41
N LYS A 80 -1.04 19.53 -2.48
CA LYS A 80 0.39 19.81 -2.49
C LYS A 80 1.19 18.54 -2.23
N VAL A 81 2.32 18.40 -2.93
CA VAL A 81 3.36 17.46 -2.54
C VAL A 81 4.00 17.96 -1.25
N LYS A 82 4.15 17.07 -0.27
CA LYS A 82 4.69 17.33 1.06
C LYS A 82 5.69 16.26 1.44
N GLU A 83 6.75 16.67 2.13
CA GLU A 83 7.69 15.74 2.72
C GLU A 83 7.02 14.97 3.89
N VAL A 84 7.30 13.68 3.99
CA VAL A 84 6.87 12.83 5.08
C VAL A 84 7.93 12.92 6.18
N SER A 85 7.52 13.34 7.38
CA SER A 85 8.41 13.54 8.53
C SER A 85 8.36 12.42 9.57
N HIS A 86 7.27 11.65 9.57
CA HIS A 86 7.02 10.60 10.55
C HIS A 86 6.80 9.28 9.84
N PHE A 87 7.38 8.22 10.42
CA PHE A 87 7.40 6.91 9.81
C PHE A 87 7.34 5.84 10.89
N SER A 88 6.55 4.81 10.63
CA SER A 88 6.52 3.57 11.39
C SER A 88 7.24 2.47 10.62
N LYS A 89 8.06 1.69 11.32
CA LYS A 89 8.79 0.57 10.71
C LYS A 89 7.81 -0.56 10.42
N VAL A 90 7.79 -1.02 9.18
CA VAL A 90 6.96 -2.14 8.73
C VAL A 90 7.79 -3.42 8.73
N TRP A 91 8.99 -3.37 8.16
CA TRP A 91 9.86 -4.55 8.02
C TRP A 91 11.34 -4.15 7.87
N SER A 92 12.25 -5.10 8.06
CA SER A 92 13.67 -4.97 7.66
C SER A 92 14.29 -6.31 7.34
N SER A 93 15.32 -6.32 6.49
CA SER A 93 16.08 -7.53 6.15
C SER A 93 16.99 -8.04 7.27
N GLN A 94 16.93 -7.46 8.47
CA GLN A 94 17.69 -7.94 9.63
C GLN A 94 17.29 -9.38 9.97
N GLY A 95 18.26 -10.29 9.99
CA GLY A 95 18.02 -11.72 10.21
C GLY A 95 17.63 -12.51 8.95
N SER A 96 17.53 -11.86 7.78
CA SER A 96 17.17 -12.51 6.52
C SER A 96 18.29 -13.33 5.86
N MET A 97 19.51 -13.30 6.41
CA MET A 97 20.73 -13.86 5.80
C MET A 97 21.11 -13.28 4.43
N SER A 98 20.38 -12.28 3.93
CA SER A 98 20.74 -11.59 2.69
C SER A 98 22.02 -10.75 2.88
N LYS A 99 22.78 -10.56 1.80
CA LYS A 99 23.99 -9.73 1.81
C LYS A 99 23.72 -8.22 1.84
N MET A 100 22.45 -7.82 1.70
CA MET A 100 22.05 -6.41 1.58
C MET A 100 21.15 -6.00 2.73
N ASN A 101 21.29 -4.75 3.16
CA ASN A 101 20.44 -4.19 4.21
C ASN A 101 19.32 -3.37 3.58
N VAL A 102 18.11 -3.54 4.09
CA VAL A 102 16.98 -2.67 3.78
C VAL A 102 16.00 -2.61 4.93
N SER A 103 15.33 -1.48 5.06
CA SER A 103 14.15 -1.33 5.91
C SER A 103 13.00 -0.72 5.13
N VAL A 104 11.78 -1.11 5.52
CA VAL A 104 10.53 -0.67 4.91
C VAL A 104 9.71 0.07 5.93
N TRP A 105 9.16 1.21 5.52
CA TRP A 105 8.52 2.19 6.38
C TRP A 105 7.17 2.62 5.81
N ALA A 106 6.16 2.69 6.67
CA ALA A 106 4.92 3.38 6.40
C ALA A 106 5.06 4.84 6.84
N GLY A 107 4.54 5.78 6.04
CA GLY A 107 4.42 7.16 6.49
C GLY A 107 3.33 7.28 7.54
N GLU A 108 3.59 7.97 8.64
CA GLU A 108 2.56 8.33 9.61
C GLU A 108 1.88 9.62 9.12
N LEU A 109 0.67 9.46 8.59
CA LEU A 109 -0.05 10.49 7.82
C LEU A 109 -1.09 11.24 8.64
N GLU A 110 -1.52 10.66 9.75
CA GLU A 110 -2.31 11.38 10.74
C GLU A 110 -1.42 12.40 11.44
N SER A 111 -1.93 13.60 11.63
CA SER A 111 -1.19 14.62 12.37
C SER A 111 -2.03 15.15 13.51
N SER A 112 -1.56 14.86 14.72
CA SER A 112 -2.02 15.36 16.02
C SER A 112 -3.49 15.08 16.36
N LEU A 113 -3.80 15.11 17.65
CA LEU A 113 -5.14 14.94 18.21
C LEU A 113 -6.12 16.07 17.85
N LEU A 114 -5.65 17.11 17.15
CA LEU A 114 -6.44 18.27 16.74
C LEU A 114 -7.02 18.05 15.35
N LYS A 115 -8.31 18.32 15.17
CA LYS A 115 -8.96 18.31 13.86
C LYS A 115 -8.30 19.33 12.95
N GLN A 116 -7.88 18.90 11.77
CA GLN A 116 -7.26 19.77 10.77
C GLN A 116 -8.09 19.80 9.49
N ASN A 117 -7.97 20.90 8.74
CA ASN A 117 -8.59 21.08 7.43
C ASN A 117 -7.81 20.38 6.29
N ARG A 118 -6.98 19.39 6.61
CA ARG A 118 -6.10 18.73 5.64
C ARG A 118 -5.96 17.25 5.93
N ILE A 119 -5.71 16.48 4.88
CA ILE A 119 -5.47 15.04 4.94
C ILE A 119 -4.21 14.74 4.12
N LYS A 120 -3.27 13.99 4.71
CA LYS A 120 -2.16 13.40 3.96
C LYS A 120 -2.57 12.03 3.42
N ILE A 121 -2.18 11.76 2.19
CA ILE A 121 -2.63 10.59 1.43
C ILE A 121 -1.56 9.50 1.47
N CYS A 122 -1.94 8.23 1.66
CA CYS A 122 -0.98 7.14 1.48
C CYS A 122 -0.91 6.79 0.00
N LEU A 123 0.30 6.77 -0.55
CA LEU A 123 0.59 6.48 -1.97
C LEU A 123 1.52 5.27 -2.13
N GLY A 124 1.94 4.66 -1.03
CA GLY A 124 2.89 3.56 -0.97
C GLY A 124 3.73 3.61 0.31
N HIS A 125 4.36 2.49 0.64
CA HIS A 125 5.43 2.44 1.62
C HIS A 125 6.73 2.95 1.02
N TYR A 126 7.73 3.14 1.88
CA TYR A 126 9.04 3.64 1.52
C TYR A 126 10.12 2.64 1.91
N ALA A 127 11.18 2.58 1.10
CA ALA A 127 12.32 1.71 1.34
C ALA A 127 13.55 2.55 1.68
N HIS A 128 14.45 2.00 2.50
CA HIS A 128 15.70 2.65 2.87
C HIS A 128 16.85 1.63 2.93
N PRO A 129 18.06 1.91 2.37
CA PRO A 129 19.17 0.95 2.29
C PRO A 129 19.88 0.67 3.63
N LYS A 130 19.43 1.31 4.71
CA LYS A 130 19.90 1.10 6.08
C LYS A 130 18.71 0.76 6.96
N PHE A 131 18.95 0.23 8.16
CA PHE A 131 17.90 0.01 9.15
C PHE A 131 17.43 1.30 9.87
N ALA A 132 18.03 2.45 9.51
CA ALA A 132 17.65 3.75 10.04
C ALA A 132 16.36 4.29 9.39
N LYS A 133 15.62 5.06 10.17
CA LYS A 133 14.42 5.79 9.75
C LYS A 133 14.76 6.81 8.65
N PRO A 134 13.96 6.91 7.57
CA PRO A 134 14.16 7.94 6.55
C PRO A 134 14.09 9.36 7.15
N GLY A 135 14.98 10.25 6.70
CA GLY A 135 15.00 11.65 7.15
C GLY A 135 15.72 11.88 8.48
N HIS A 136 16.36 10.84 9.04
CA HIS A 136 17.28 11.00 10.15
C HIS A 136 18.57 11.66 9.63
N LYS A 137 18.67 13.00 9.76
CA LYS A 137 19.88 13.74 9.42
C LYS A 137 21.05 13.15 10.23
N SER A 138 21.97 12.46 9.55
CA SER A 138 23.28 12.21 10.14
C SER A 138 23.89 13.59 10.46
N LEU A 139 24.33 13.79 11.70
CA LEU A 139 25.05 15.00 12.13
C LEU A 139 26.32 15.30 11.31
N PHE A 140 26.71 14.36 10.42
CA PHE A 140 27.88 14.47 9.54
C PHE A 140 27.55 14.46 8.04
N SER A 141 26.27 14.46 7.65
CA SER A 141 25.88 14.45 6.23
C SER A 141 25.38 15.82 5.78
N SER A 142 26.32 16.74 5.58
CA SER A 142 26.09 17.98 4.85
C SER A 142 26.14 17.69 3.36
N SER A 143 24.98 17.61 2.70
CA SER A 143 24.92 17.93 1.27
C SER A 143 23.76 18.88 1.01
N SER A 144 24.16 20.12 0.75
CA SER A 144 23.34 21.23 0.29
C SER A 144 23.00 21.02 -1.19
N HIS A 145 21.78 21.41 -1.57
CA HIS A 145 21.17 21.33 -2.91
C HIS A 145 20.56 19.99 -3.32
N SER A 146 19.42 19.65 -2.69
CA SER A 146 18.54 18.54 -3.10
C SER A 146 17.51 19.04 -4.11
N SER A 147 17.78 18.83 -5.39
CA SER A 147 16.79 18.86 -6.46
C SER A 147 15.93 17.59 -6.37
N LEU A 148 14.65 17.62 -6.79
CA LEU A 148 13.84 16.39 -6.95
C LEU A 148 14.49 15.37 -7.89
N LEU A 149 15.43 15.82 -8.73
CA LEU A 149 16.23 14.99 -9.65
C LEU A 149 17.49 14.39 -8.98
N SER A 150 17.98 14.97 -7.88
CA SER A 150 19.02 14.31 -7.07
C SER A 150 18.35 13.19 -6.28
N VAL A 151 18.89 11.97 -6.35
CA VAL A 151 18.35 10.82 -5.62
C VAL A 151 18.73 10.93 -4.15
N ASP A 152 18.13 11.90 -3.47
CA ASP A 152 18.10 11.93 -2.02
C ASP A 152 17.13 10.83 -1.55
N LEU A 153 17.72 9.71 -1.11
CA LEU A 153 17.00 8.60 -0.51
C LEU A 153 16.64 8.85 0.96
N GLU A 154 16.91 10.02 1.52
CA GLU A 154 16.45 10.38 2.86
C GLU A 154 15.02 10.95 2.79
N LYS A 155 14.80 11.90 1.88
CA LYS A 155 13.49 12.54 1.72
C LYS A 155 12.47 11.60 1.09
N LYS A 156 11.26 11.61 1.63
CA LYS A 156 10.09 10.91 1.08
C LYS A 156 8.96 11.88 0.93
N PHE A 157 8.15 11.72 -0.11
CA PHE A 157 7.10 12.67 -0.42
C PHE A 157 5.75 11.98 -0.54
N THR A 158 4.71 12.71 -0.17
CA THR A 158 3.32 12.32 -0.37
C THR A 158 2.44 13.50 -0.78
N LEU A 159 1.16 13.27 -1.03
CA LEU A 159 0.16 14.30 -1.27
C LEU A 159 -0.55 14.71 0.03
N GLU A 160 -0.76 16.01 0.19
CA GLU A 160 -1.62 16.62 1.19
C GLU A 160 -2.74 17.36 0.46
N ILE A 161 -3.99 16.99 0.73
CA ILE A 161 -5.17 17.74 0.31
C ILE A 161 -5.58 18.68 1.44
N LYS A 162 -5.79 19.95 1.11
CA LYS A 162 -6.25 20.98 2.04
C LYS A 162 -7.58 21.54 1.55
N ASP A 163 -8.56 21.60 2.44
CA ASP A 163 -9.78 22.37 2.30
C ASP A 163 -9.47 23.86 2.52
N THR A 164 -9.75 24.69 1.52
CA THR A 164 -9.48 26.12 1.53
C THR A 164 -10.65 26.96 2.00
N GLU A 165 -11.84 26.38 2.16
CA GLU A 165 -12.99 27.07 2.74
C GLU A 165 -12.99 26.97 4.26
N HIS A 166 -12.56 25.83 4.80
CA HIS A 166 -12.54 25.61 6.25
C HIS A 166 -11.18 25.98 6.83
N TRP A 167 -11.13 27.00 7.68
CA TRP A 167 -9.94 27.44 8.41
C TRP A 167 -10.16 27.26 9.93
N GLY A 168 -9.13 26.84 10.65
CA GLY A 168 -9.15 26.77 12.13
C GLY A 168 -9.51 25.40 12.73
N ILE A 169 -10.06 25.43 13.95
CA ILE A 169 -10.21 24.29 14.89
C ILE A 169 -11.35 23.31 14.48
N GLY A 170 -12.15 23.68 13.46
CA GLY A 170 -13.30 22.88 13.00
C GLY A 170 -12.95 21.64 12.16
N GLY A 171 -11.73 21.54 11.64
CA GLY A 171 -11.36 20.49 10.68
C GLY A 171 -11.76 20.84 9.24
N TYR A 172 -11.80 19.83 8.36
CA TYR A 172 -12.28 19.96 6.98
C TYR A 172 -13.81 19.84 6.90
N GLY A 173 -14.41 20.41 5.86
CA GLY A 173 -15.86 20.34 5.63
C GLY A 173 -16.36 18.96 5.19
N GLU A 174 -17.68 18.82 5.17
CA GLU A 174 -18.36 17.56 4.82
C GLU A 174 -18.01 17.03 3.41
N ASN A 175 -17.59 17.92 2.50
CA ASN A 175 -17.23 17.58 1.13
C ASN A 175 -15.84 16.92 0.99
N MET A 176 -14.98 16.95 2.01
CA MET A 176 -13.62 16.42 1.91
C MET A 176 -13.57 14.95 1.50
N LEU A 177 -14.30 14.08 2.20
CA LEU A 177 -14.28 12.65 1.89
C LEU A 177 -14.98 12.31 0.56
N PRO A 178 -16.17 12.87 0.22
CA PRO A 178 -16.76 12.70 -1.10
C PRO A 178 -15.85 13.15 -2.24
N VAL A 179 -15.20 14.32 -2.11
CA VAL A 179 -14.25 14.82 -3.12
C VAL A 179 -13.06 13.90 -3.21
N LEU A 180 -12.46 13.53 -2.08
CA LEU A 180 -11.29 12.65 -2.04
C LEU A 180 -11.57 11.28 -2.66
N ASN A 181 -12.73 10.70 -2.38
CA ASN A 181 -13.15 9.42 -2.97
C ASN A 181 -13.40 9.52 -4.47
N LYS A 182 -13.81 10.68 -4.99
CA LYS A 182 -13.98 10.91 -6.42
C LYS A 182 -12.64 11.12 -7.14
N ILE A 183 -11.74 11.92 -6.56
CA ILE A 183 -10.49 12.33 -7.23
C ILE A 183 -9.30 11.41 -6.97
N MET A 184 -9.25 10.76 -5.81
CA MET A 184 -8.19 9.85 -5.42
C MET A 184 -8.82 8.61 -4.76
N PRO A 185 -9.53 7.78 -5.55
CA PRO A 185 -10.26 6.64 -5.03
C PRO A 185 -9.32 5.60 -4.44
N HIS A 186 -9.88 4.76 -3.58
CA HIS A 186 -9.19 3.56 -3.10
C HIS A 186 -9.01 2.53 -4.25
N PRO A 187 -7.97 1.69 -4.19
CA PRO A 187 -7.86 0.54 -5.07
C PRO A 187 -9.05 -0.41 -4.89
N VAL A 188 -9.37 -1.18 -5.94
CA VAL A 188 -10.45 -2.19 -5.88
C VAL A 188 -10.04 -3.45 -5.13
N ARG A 189 -8.73 -3.77 -5.13
CA ARG A 189 -8.12 -4.90 -4.43
C ARG A 189 -6.60 -4.77 -4.46
N PHE A 190 -5.92 -5.70 -3.81
CA PHE A 190 -4.48 -5.89 -3.92
C PHE A 190 -4.14 -7.16 -4.73
N LYS A 191 -2.94 -7.17 -5.30
CA LYS A 191 -2.29 -8.35 -5.87
C LYS A 191 -0.96 -8.53 -5.12
N GLN A 192 -0.73 -9.70 -4.54
CA GLN A 192 0.59 -10.05 -4.01
C GLN A 192 1.60 -10.14 -5.16
N VAL A 193 2.69 -9.40 -5.05
CA VAL A 193 3.76 -9.38 -6.04
C VAL A 193 4.86 -10.34 -5.64
N TRP A 194 5.23 -10.34 -4.37
CA TRP A 194 6.31 -11.17 -3.85
C TRP A 194 6.15 -11.34 -2.34
N SER A 195 6.76 -12.41 -1.81
CA SER A 195 6.79 -12.67 -0.37
C SER A 195 7.99 -13.53 0.01
N GLN A 196 8.43 -13.35 1.25
CA GLN A 196 9.45 -14.16 1.92
C GLN A 196 8.97 -14.49 3.34
N GLN A 197 9.06 -15.75 3.72
CA GLN A 197 8.69 -16.21 5.07
C GLN A 197 9.91 -16.57 5.93
N HIS A 198 11.07 -16.81 5.31
CA HIS A 198 12.32 -17.08 6.00
C HIS A 198 12.96 -15.77 6.51
N GLY A 199 13.75 -15.84 7.59
CA GLY A 199 14.60 -14.70 7.98
C GLY A 199 14.13 -13.84 9.15
N GLY A 200 13.58 -14.45 10.21
CA GLY A 200 13.23 -13.76 11.46
C GLY A 200 11.96 -12.90 11.41
N SER A 201 11.58 -12.38 10.24
CA SER A 201 10.32 -11.65 10.03
C SER A 201 9.80 -11.85 8.61
N PRO A 202 8.59 -12.39 8.42
CA PRO A 202 7.96 -12.51 7.10
C PRO A 202 7.72 -11.15 6.45
N PHE A 203 7.72 -11.15 5.12
CA PHE A 203 7.48 -9.98 4.28
C PHE A 203 6.56 -10.34 3.13
N TYR A 204 5.52 -9.54 2.91
CA TYR A 204 4.58 -9.68 1.80
C TYR A 204 4.40 -8.32 1.14
N ALA A 205 4.58 -8.27 -0.18
CA ALA A 205 4.46 -7.04 -0.96
C ALA A 205 3.18 -7.05 -1.81
N TRP A 206 2.39 -5.99 -1.68
CA TRP A 206 1.05 -5.88 -2.24
C TRP A 206 0.97 -4.71 -3.21
N LYS A 207 0.72 -5.02 -4.49
CA LYS A 207 0.42 -4.03 -5.51
C LYS A 207 -1.07 -3.69 -5.50
N PRO A 208 -1.45 -2.42 -5.29
CA PRO A 208 -2.85 -2.03 -5.41
C PRO A 208 -3.29 -2.05 -6.88
N VAL A 209 -4.53 -2.46 -7.11
CA VAL A 209 -5.17 -2.45 -8.43
C VAL A 209 -6.06 -1.22 -8.52
N PRO A 210 -5.78 -0.26 -9.42
CA PRO A 210 -6.60 0.95 -9.55
C PRO A 210 -8.01 0.61 -10.04
N PRO A 211 -9.03 1.41 -9.68
CA PRO A 211 -10.42 1.14 -10.03
C PRO A 211 -10.72 1.28 -11.53
N SER A 212 -9.95 2.07 -12.26
CA SER A 212 -10.07 2.23 -13.71
C SER A 212 -8.75 2.70 -14.32
N PRO A 213 -8.59 2.65 -15.66
CA PRO A 213 -7.41 3.16 -16.35
C PRO A 213 -7.16 4.68 -16.19
N ASN A 214 -8.16 5.42 -15.70
CA ASN A 214 -8.03 6.84 -15.38
C ASN A 214 -7.28 7.09 -14.08
N PHE A 215 -6.90 6.04 -13.36
CA PHE A 215 -6.12 6.13 -12.13
C PHE A 215 -4.87 5.27 -12.20
N VAL A 216 -3.82 5.72 -11.52
CA VAL A 216 -2.56 4.99 -11.36
C VAL A 216 -2.24 4.83 -9.88
N THR A 217 -1.50 3.77 -9.57
CA THR A 217 -0.89 3.57 -8.25
C THR A 217 0.56 4.01 -8.33
N LEU A 218 1.03 4.73 -7.32
CA LEU A 218 2.39 5.28 -7.31
C LEU A 218 3.37 4.42 -6.51
N GLY A 219 2.89 3.41 -5.77
CA GLY A 219 3.74 2.53 -4.98
C GLY A 219 3.00 1.28 -4.51
N MET A 220 3.71 0.46 -3.74
CA MET A 220 3.19 -0.76 -3.12
C MET A 220 3.11 -0.61 -1.60
N LEU A 221 2.31 -1.48 -0.98
CA LEU A 221 2.30 -1.65 0.46
C LEU A 221 2.99 -2.96 0.83
N ALA A 222 3.47 -3.03 2.07
CA ALA A 222 4.05 -4.23 2.64
C ALA A 222 3.37 -4.60 3.95
N THR A 223 3.26 -5.90 4.22
CA THR A 223 2.78 -6.46 5.49
C THR A 223 3.75 -7.53 5.98
N THR A 224 3.61 -7.89 7.25
CA THR A 224 4.34 -8.99 7.90
C THR A 224 3.48 -10.25 8.09
N ILE A 225 2.22 -10.19 7.64
CA ILE A 225 1.26 -11.29 7.64
C ILE A 225 0.79 -11.56 6.21
N ASP A 226 0.39 -12.80 5.94
CA ASP A 226 -0.09 -13.26 4.62
C ASP A 226 -1.55 -12.82 4.35
N GLU A 227 -1.82 -11.54 4.60
CA GLU A 227 -3.12 -10.93 4.35
C GLU A 227 -2.91 -9.58 3.67
N PRO A 228 -3.71 -9.26 2.64
CA PRO A 228 -3.65 -7.95 2.01
C PRO A 228 -4.04 -6.86 3.00
N PRO A 229 -3.42 -5.68 2.92
CA PRO A 229 -3.88 -4.55 3.72
C PRO A 229 -5.29 -4.10 3.28
N SER A 230 -5.97 -3.36 4.14
CA SER A 230 -7.28 -2.78 3.80
C SER A 230 -7.21 -1.93 2.52
N VAL A 231 -8.22 -1.99 1.65
CA VAL A 231 -8.31 -1.10 0.47
C VAL A 231 -8.32 0.38 0.84
N THR A 232 -8.70 0.73 2.08
CA THR A 232 -8.67 2.11 2.57
C THR A 232 -7.27 2.62 2.93
N SER A 233 -6.26 1.74 2.99
CA SER A 233 -4.90 2.06 3.44
C SER A 233 -4.04 2.82 2.41
N ILE A 234 -4.48 2.90 1.16
CA ILE A 234 -3.79 3.60 0.06
C ILE A 234 -4.82 4.20 -0.89
N ARG A 235 -4.44 5.24 -1.63
CA ARG A 235 -5.27 5.83 -2.67
C ARG A 235 -4.54 5.85 -4.01
N CYS A 236 -5.33 5.75 -5.08
CA CYS A 236 -4.86 5.92 -6.45
C CYS A 236 -4.89 7.40 -6.83
N VAL A 237 -4.10 7.79 -7.84
CA VAL A 237 -3.99 9.17 -8.31
C VAL A 237 -4.49 9.28 -9.74
N PRO A 238 -5.14 10.40 -10.14
CA PRO A 238 -5.57 10.59 -11.52
C PRO A 238 -4.43 10.46 -12.52
N ARG A 239 -4.65 9.67 -13.57
CA ARG A 239 -3.68 9.42 -14.64
C ARG A 239 -3.27 10.70 -15.35
N HIS A 240 -4.19 11.66 -15.49
CA HIS A 240 -3.94 12.95 -16.14
C HIS A 240 -3.16 13.95 -15.27
N TRP A 241 -2.84 13.59 -14.02
CA TRP A 241 -1.83 14.31 -13.22
C TRP A 241 -0.43 13.72 -13.39
N CYS A 242 -0.31 12.60 -14.10
CA CYS A 242 0.89 11.81 -14.13
C CYS A 242 1.58 11.83 -15.49
N VAL A 243 2.92 11.88 -15.45
CA VAL A 243 3.81 11.63 -16.57
C VAL A 243 4.58 10.33 -16.31
N LYS A 244 5.10 9.68 -17.35
CA LYS A 244 6.00 8.53 -17.16
C LYS A 244 7.22 9.00 -16.35
N SER A 245 7.59 8.24 -15.33
CA SER A 245 8.79 8.51 -14.53
C SER A 245 10.03 8.40 -15.40
N GLU A 246 10.89 9.41 -15.34
CA GLU A 246 12.23 9.38 -15.95
C GLU A 246 13.28 8.82 -14.98
N LEU A 247 12.94 8.69 -13.70
CA LEU A 247 13.79 8.03 -12.72
C LEU A 247 13.87 6.53 -13.04
N SER A 248 15.08 6.06 -13.35
CA SER A 248 15.37 4.63 -13.39
C SER A 248 15.17 4.02 -12.00
N PRO A 249 14.45 2.90 -11.87
CA PRO A 249 14.31 2.15 -10.62
C PRO A 249 15.65 1.89 -9.95
N ILE A 250 15.73 2.15 -8.65
CA ILE A 250 16.96 2.03 -7.87
C ILE A 250 16.85 0.79 -6.98
N LYS A 251 17.65 -0.22 -7.25
CA LYS A 251 17.69 -1.43 -6.43
C LYS A 251 18.26 -1.10 -5.05
N LEU A 252 17.50 -1.37 -4.00
CA LEU A 252 18.00 -1.28 -2.64
C LEU A 252 18.37 -2.63 -2.06
N TRP A 253 17.71 -3.69 -2.52
CA TRP A 253 17.83 -5.00 -1.91
C TRP A 253 17.43 -6.12 -2.86
N GLN A 254 18.02 -7.29 -2.65
CA GLN A 254 17.60 -8.56 -3.22
C GLN A 254 17.88 -9.69 -2.24
N ASP A 255 17.12 -10.78 -2.34
CA ASP A 255 17.19 -11.94 -1.46
C ASP A 255 18.39 -12.87 -1.74
N ALA A 256 19.36 -12.46 -2.56
CA ALA A 256 20.52 -13.27 -2.91
C ALA A 256 21.32 -13.72 -1.67
N GLY A 257 21.46 -15.04 -1.51
CA GLY A 257 22.15 -15.66 -0.39
C GLY A 257 21.24 -16.00 0.80
N ALA A 258 19.98 -15.56 0.80
CA ALA A 258 18.97 -16.07 1.71
C ALA A 258 18.49 -17.44 1.20
N SER A 259 18.49 -18.46 2.06
CA SER A 259 18.23 -19.85 1.65
C SER A 259 16.75 -20.09 1.34
N GLY A 260 16.45 -20.44 0.08
CA GLY A 260 15.19 -21.04 -0.37
C GLY A 260 14.03 -20.05 -0.62
N GLY A 261 13.32 -20.21 -1.73
CA GLY A 261 12.17 -19.37 -2.09
C GLY A 261 12.22 -18.86 -3.53
N LYS A 262 11.22 -18.07 -3.92
CA LYS A 262 11.23 -17.35 -5.20
C LYS A 262 12.12 -16.12 -5.08
N PRO A 263 13.05 -15.88 -6.03
CA PRO A 263 13.93 -14.72 -5.97
C PRO A 263 13.11 -13.44 -5.93
N GLY A 264 13.60 -12.44 -5.20
CA GLY A 264 12.91 -11.17 -5.04
C GLY A 264 13.82 -9.99 -4.79
N SER A 265 13.31 -8.80 -5.06
CA SER A 265 14.05 -7.56 -4.92
C SER A 265 13.14 -6.38 -4.54
N ILE A 266 13.74 -5.38 -3.88
CA ILE A 266 13.08 -4.14 -3.45
C ILE A 266 13.77 -2.95 -4.13
N TRP A 267 12.94 -2.06 -4.66
CA TRP A 267 13.33 -0.93 -5.48
C TRP A 267 12.68 0.37 -4.97
N VAL A 268 13.36 1.48 -5.19
CA VAL A 268 12.79 2.82 -5.10
C VAL A 268 12.45 3.30 -6.51
N VAL A 269 11.24 3.81 -6.67
CA VAL A 269 10.73 4.32 -7.94
C VAL A 269 10.20 5.74 -7.77
N ASN A 270 10.10 6.46 -8.90
CA ASN A 270 9.54 7.81 -9.02
C ASN A 270 10.10 8.88 -8.06
N SER A 271 9.65 10.12 -8.25
CA SER A 271 10.03 11.30 -7.47
C SER A 271 9.48 11.30 -6.03
N LEU A 272 8.44 10.51 -5.74
CA LEU A 272 7.92 10.32 -4.38
C LEU A 272 8.74 9.31 -3.56
N ARG A 273 9.64 8.59 -4.22
CA ARG A 273 10.55 7.60 -3.63
C ARG A 273 9.82 6.42 -2.99
N THR A 274 8.70 6.00 -3.58
CA THR A 274 7.91 4.88 -3.09
C THR A 274 8.61 3.54 -3.35
N LEU A 275 8.28 2.56 -2.51
CA LEU A 275 8.74 1.18 -2.62
C LEU A 275 7.97 0.43 -3.72
N VAL A 276 8.73 -0.36 -4.48
CA VAL A 276 8.23 -1.43 -5.35
C VAL A 276 9.02 -2.70 -5.06
N ALA A 277 8.31 -3.82 -4.86
CA ALA A 277 8.92 -5.14 -4.85
C ALA A 277 8.74 -5.80 -6.23
N ALA A 278 9.66 -6.67 -6.60
CA ALA A 278 9.59 -7.44 -7.84
C ALA A 278 10.01 -8.89 -7.61
N GLU A 279 9.42 -9.80 -8.38
CA GLU A 279 9.89 -11.17 -8.54
C GLU A 279 11.16 -11.17 -9.40
N GLY A 280 12.18 -11.89 -8.95
CA GLY A 280 13.52 -11.89 -9.53
C GLY A 280 14.41 -10.74 -9.04
N HIS A 281 15.63 -10.72 -9.55
CA HIS A 281 16.64 -9.69 -9.25
C HIS A 281 16.77 -8.65 -10.36
N GLY A 282 16.06 -8.83 -11.48
CA GLY A 282 16.04 -7.89 -12.60
C GLY A 282 15.24 -6.63 -12.29
N GLU A 283 15.49 -5.57 -13.07
CA GLU A 283 14.73 -4.34 -12.97
C GLU A 283 13.23 -4.59 -13.24
N PRO A 284 12.30 -4.01 -12.46
CA PRO A 284 10.88 -4.14 -12.71
C PRO A 284 10.52 -3.59 -14.10
N GLN A 285 9.89 -4.40 -14.95
CA GLN A 285 9.55 -4.03 -16.33
C GLN A 285 8.29 -3.16 -16.46
N GLU A 286 7.68 -2.78 -15.34
CA GLU A 286 6.45 -2.00 -15.33
C GLU A 286 6.69 -0.50 -15.52
N LYS A 287 5.64 0.21 -15.96
CA LYS A 287 5.71 1.66 -16.15
C LYS A 287 5.44 2.35 -14.81
N PHE A 288 6.42 3.13 -14.35
CA PHE A 288 6.28 4.02 -13.21
C PHE A 288 5.86 5.42 -13.65
N PHE A 289 5.21 6.14 -12.74
CA PHE A 289 4.64 7.46 -12.98
C PHE A 289 5.11 8.46 -11.95
N ASP A 290 5.33 9.68 -12.42
CA ASP A 290 5.61 10.87 -11.63
C ASP A 290 4.43 11.83 -11.68
N LEU A 291 4.27 12.64 -10.64
CA LEU A 291 3.35 13.77 -10.65
C LEU A 291 3.92 14.89 -11.53
N MET A 292 3.12 15.41 -12.46
CA MET A 292 3.55 16.49 -13.35
C MET A 292 3.79 17.82 -12.62
N LYS A 293 3.10 18.04 -11.51
CA LYS A 293 3.18 19.25 -10.69
C LYS A 293 3.33 18.90 -9.22
N THR A 294 3.91 19.81 -8.45
CA THR A 294 3.99 19.73 -6.99
C THR A 294 2.78 20.38 -6.29
N VAL A 295 1.96 21.13 -7.03
CA VAL A 295 0.75 21.78 -6.53
C VAL A 295 -0.36 21.65 -7.57
N TYR A 296 -1.54 21.25 -7.13
CA TYR A 296 -2.76 21.21 -7.94
C TYR A 296 -3.83 22.06 -7.25
N ILE A 297 -4.42 22.98 -8.01
CA ILE A 297 -5.63 23.71 -7.63
C ILE A 297 -6.72 23.05 -8.45
N LEU A 298 -7.65 22.39 -7.77
CA LEU A 298 -8.64 21.57 -8.45
C LEU A 298 -9.69 22.47 -9.11
N ASP A 299 -10.17 22.02 -10.26
CA ASP A 299 -11.31 22.64 -10.91
C ASP A 299 -12.25 21.58 -11.52
N ASP A 300 -13.31 22.06 -12.19
CA ASP A 300 -14.30 21.21 -12.83
C ASP A 300 -13.72 20.33 -13.94
N LYS A 301 -12.64 20.78 -14.60
CA LYS A 301 -11.98 20.06 -15.69
C LYS A 301 -11.23 18.84 -15.17
N ASP A 302 -10.72 18.87 -13.94
CA ASP A 302 -10.15 17.67 -13.30
C ASP A 302 -11.19 16.56 -13.16
N ILE A 303 -12.42 16.93 -12.79
CA ILE A 303 -13.53 15.96 -12.67
C ILE A 303 -13.96 15.41 -14.03
N ASP A 304 -13.98 16.27 -15.04
CA ASP A 304 -14.29 15.86 -16.41
C ASP A 304 -13.22 14.92 -16.96
N ALA A 305 -11.94 15.22 -16.75
CA ALA A 305 -10.81 14.37 -17.15
C ALA A 305 -10.85 12.98 -16.48
N ILE A 306 -11.21 12.92 -15.19
CA ILE A 306 -11.35 11.66 -14.45
C ILE A 306 -12.53 10.83 -14.97
N SER A 307 -13.60 11.49 -15.40
CA SER A 307 -14.83 10.84 -15.85
C SER A 307 -14.77 10.44 -17.33
N SER A 308 -13.96 11.14 -18.15
CA SER A 308 -13.71 10.77 -19.53
C SER A 308 -12.85 9.50 -19.58
N ALA A 309 -13.34 8.43 -20.17
CA ALA A 309 -12.52 7.24 -20.43
C ALA A 309 -11.28 7.64 -21.26
N PRO A 310 -10.12 7.00 -21.06
CA PRO A 310 -9.02 7.22 -21.98
C PRO A 310 -9.47 6.66 -23.33
N LYS A 311 -9.58 7.53 -24.34
CA LYS A 311 -9.76 7.07 -25.71
C LYS A 311 -8.60 6.11 -25.99
N HIS A 312 -8.91 4.83 -26.24
CA HIS A 312 -7.92 3.88 -26.73
C HIS A 312 -7.36 4.44 -28.05
N THR A 313 -6.18 5.04 -28.01
CA THR A 313 -5.43 5.32 -29.22
C THR A 313 -4.88 3.98 -29.68
N THR A 314 -5.61 3.29 -30.55
CA THR A 314 -5.09 2.19 -31.37
C THR A 314 -4.05 2.77 -32.32
N ALA A 315 -2.81 2.91 -31.85
CA ALA A 315 -1.65 3.04 -32.72
C ALA A 315 -1.34 1.65 -33.28
N GLY A 316 -2.01 1.33 -34.40
CA GLY A 316 -1.91 0.05 -35.10
C GLY A 316 -2.67 0.10 -36.41
N GLY A 317 -2.31 1.07 -37.26
CA GLY A 317 -2.96 1.31 -38.54
C GLY A 317 -2.02 2.06 -39.48
N ILE A 318 -0.98 1.38 -39.95
CA ILE A 318 -0.33 1.69 -41.23
C ILE A 318 -0.80 0.55 -42.12
N GLY A 319 -1.80 0.72 -42.97
CA GLY A 319 -1.80 1.74 -44.02
C GLY A 319 -1.06 1.14 -45.21
N GLY A 320 -1.65 0.12 -45.84
CA GLY A 320 -1.14 -0.50 -47.04
C GLY A 320 -1.09 0.53 -48.18
N THR A 321 0.09 0.74 -48.72
CA THR A 321 0.27 1.46 -49.97
C THR A 321 -0.10 0.54 -51.14
N PRO A 322 -0.88 1.02 -52.13
CA PRO A 322 -1.25 0.23 -53.29
C PRO A 322 -0.06 0.18 -54.28
N VAL A 323 0.41 -1.03 -54.57
CA VAL A 323 1.39 -1.26 -55.66
C VAL A 323 0.66 -1.09 -56.99
N LYS A 324 0.96 -0.01 -57.72
CA LYS A 324 0.62 0.11 -59.13
C LYS A 324 1.60 -0.69 -59.96
N SER A 325 1.06 -1.68 -60.66
CA SER A 325 1.71 -2.41 -61.74
C SER A 325 1.89 -1.49 -62.97
N ALA A 326 3.07 -1.50 -63.57
CA ALA A 326 3.30 -1.11 -64.96
C ALA A 326 4.46 -1.96 -65.51
N ALA A 327 4.13 -2.78 -66.49
CA ALA A 327 5.04 -3.66 -67.23
C ALA A 327 5.89 -2.86 -68.24
N THR A 328 7.07 -3.37 -68.61
CA THR A 328 7.36 -3.88 -69.98
C THR A 328 8.86 -4.20 -70.16
N ILE A 329 9.14 -5.50 -70.35
CA ILE A 329 10.00 -6.16 -71.35
C ILE A 329 11.21 -5.41 -71.94
N ALA A 330 12.41 -5.97 -71.73
CA ALA A 330 13.41 -6.15 -72.79
C ALA A 330 14.34 -7.33 -72.43
N ALA A 331 14.37 -8.32 -73.32
CA ALA A 331 15.31 -9.43 -73.29
C ALA A 331 16.63 -9.02 -73.96
N SER A 332 17.75 -9.54 -73.46
CA SER A 332 18.84 -10.01 -74.33
C SER A 332 19.68 -11.04 -73.60
N ALA A 333 19.92 -12.13 -74.31
CA ALA A 333 20.71 -13.28 -73.91
C ALA A 333 22.18 -13.07 -74.30
N SER A 334 23.10 -13.67 -73.53
CA SER A 334 24.23 -14.41 -74.12
C SER A 334 24.99 -15.18 -73.03
N ALA A 335 25.18 -16.47 -73.31
CA ALA A 335 25.92 -17.44 -72.52
C ALA A 335 27.44 -17.33 -72.70
N SER A 336 28.20 -17.77 -71.69
CA SER A 336 29.45 -18.57 -71.80
C SER A 336 30.07 -18.67 -70.40
N ALA A 337 30.05 -19.82 -69.71
CA ALA A 337 30.92 -20.99 -69.87
C ALA A 337 32.24 -20.90 -69.07
N SER A 338 32.48 -21.94 -68.23
CA SER A 338 33.78 -22.49 -67.80
C SER A 338 34.65 -21.59 -66.89
N ALA A 339 35.42 -22.04 -65.89
CA ALA A 339 35.82 -23.33 -65.33
C ALA A 339 36.40 -23.05 -63.90
N PRO A 340 36.84 -24.06 -63.12
CA PRO A 340 37.21 -23.92 -61.71
C PRO A 340 38.73 -23.76 -61.46
N ARG A 341 39.05 -23.10 -60.33
CA ARG A 341 40.22 -23.29 -59.43
C ARG A 341 41.64 -23.08 -60.01
N PRO A 342 42.63 -22.75 -59.14
CA PRO A 342 43.17 -23.63 -58.08
C PRO A 342 42.56 -23.46 -56.68
#